data_AF-Q5IH15-F1
#
_entry.id   AF-Q5IH15-F1
#
_cell.length_a   1.000
_cell.length_b   1.000
_cell.length_c   1.000
_cell.angle_alpha   90.00
_cell.angle_beta   90.00
_cell.angle_gamma   90.00
#
_symmetry.space_group_name_H-M   'P 1'
#
loop_
_entity.id
_entity.type
_entity.pdbx_description
1 polymer ?
#
loop_
_entity_poly.entity_id
_entity_poly.type
_entity_poly.pdbx_seq_one_letter_code
_entity_poly.pdbx_strand_id
1 'polypeptide(L)'
;MLPLLILLLALVAVMIEPRFLSTNNLLNLLRQLTPLLIFAAAQGIVIMSGGLDLSQSSVLSVAGVAGVLVMPQLGIGGGVCVMIAVGAFCGLFSGFVVAATGASPLIVTLSALSITQAFALILANGVPIYDVPGEYTDLVGFTSLA
;
A
#
# COMPACT_ATOMS: atom_id res chain seq x y z
N MET A 1 22.25 8.13 10.71
CA MET A 1 22.88 8.78 9.53
C MET A 1 21.85 9.18 8.48
N LEU A 2 20.88 8.32 8.14
CA LEU A 2 19.81 8.62 7.20
C LEU A 2 19.02 9.93 7.50
N PRO A 3 18.58 10.22 8.74
CA PRO A 3 17.81 11.44 9.01
C PRO A 3 18.59 12.73 8.72
N LEU A 4 19.90 12.70 9.00
CA LEU A 4 20.79 13.84 8.78
C LEU A 4 21.06 14.06 7.28
N LEU A 5 21.20 12.97 6.52
CA LEU A 5 21.32 13.01 5.07
C LEU A 5 20.03 13.55 4.42
N ILE A 6 18.86 13.09 4.87
CA ILE A 6 17.57 13.59 4.38
C ILE A 6 17.44 15.09 4.65
N LEU A 7 17.83 15.56 5.84
CA LEU A 7 17.81 16.97 6.19
C LEU A 7 18.73 17.81 5.29
N LEU A 8 19.94 17.32 5.02
CA LEU A 8 20.89 17.97 4.11
C LEU A 8 20.32 18.06 2.69
N LEU A 9 19.77 16.97 2.16
CA LEU A 9 19.17 16.93 0.83
C LEU A 9 17.96 17.87 0.72
N ALA A 10 17.12 17.92 1.76
CA ALA A 10 16.00 18.85 1.80
C ALA A 10 16.49 20.31 1.76
N LEU A 11 17.55 20.65 2.51
CA LEU A 11 18.11 22.00 2.52
C LEU A 11 18.68 22.39 1.15
N VAL A 12 19.42 21.48 0.51
CA VAL A 12 19.94 21.69 -0.86
C VAL A 12 18.78 21.85 -1.86
N ALA A 13 17.74 21.02 -1.77
CA ALA A 13 16.59 21.08 -2.66
C ALA A 13 15.84 22.42 -2.57
N VAL A 14 15.70 22.99 -1.36
CA VAL A 14 15.11 24.32 -1.14
C VAL A 14 15.91 25.42 -1.82
N MET A 15 17.25 25.32 -1.82
CA MET A 15 18.10 26.32 -2.46
C MET A 15 18.04 26.26 -3.99
N ILE A 16 17.80 25.10 -4.57
CA ILE A 16 17.74 24.89 -6.03
C ILE A 16 16.34 25.17 -6.59
N GLU A 17 15.29 24.68 -5.92
CA GLU A 17 13.90 24.80 -6.38
C GLU A 17 13.03 25.42 -5.27
N PRO A 18 12.69 26.72 -5.36
CA PRO A 18 11.87 27.40 -4.37
C PRO A 18 10.48 26.77 -4.16
N ARG A 19 9.95 26.04 -5.15
CA ARG A 19 8.67 25.33 -5.05
C ARG A 19 8.76 24.04 -4.21
N PHE A 20 9.95 23.60 -3.82
CA PHE A 20 10.15 22.40 -3.02
C PHE A 20 9.37 22.44 -1.69
N LEU A 21 9.33 23.59 -1.01
CA LEU A 21 8.53 23.78 0.22
C LEU A 21 7.13 24.36 -0.03
N SER A 22 6.67 24.40 -1.28
CA SER A 22 5.29 24.82 -1.55
C SER A 22 4.30 23.88 -0.86
N THR A 23 3.18 24.43 -0.40
CA THR A 23 2.11 23.64 0.24
C THR A 23 1.65 22.49 -0.65
N ASN A 24 1.56 22.71 -1.97
CA ASN A 24 1.18 21.68 -2.94
C ASN A 24 2.20 20.55 -2.99
N ASN A 25 3.50 20.85 -3.03
CA ASN A 25 4.54 19.82 -3.03
C ASN A 25 4.56 19.05 -1.70
N LEU A 26 4.40 19.75 -0.57
CA LEU A 26 4.36 19.11 0.74
C LEU A 26 3.14 18.19 0.89
N LEU A 27 1.96 18.62 0.44
CA LEU A 27 0.75 17.79 0.45
C LEU A 27 0.88 16.58 -0.48
N ASN A 28 1.48 16.74 -1.66
CA ASN A 28 1.76 15.63 -2.56
C ASN A 28 2.75 14.63 -1.96
N LEU A 29 3.77 15.11 -1.26
CA LEU A 29 4.72 14.26 -0.54
C LEU A 29 4.02 13.50 0.60
N LEU A 30 3.20 14.19 1.39
CA LEU A 30 2.44 13.56 2.48
C LEU A 30 1.45 12.50 1.96
N ARG A 31 0.76 12.76 0.85
CA ARG A 31 -0.12 11.76 0.20
C ARG A 31 0.66 10.53 -0.23
N GLN A 32 1.86 10.70 -0.81
CA GLN A 32 2.73 9.57 -1.19
C GLN A 32 3.28 8.79 0.02
N LEU A 33 3.53 9.47 1.14
CA LEU A 33 4.00 8.84 2.37
C LEU A 33 2.89 8.15 3.17
N THR A 34 1.63 8.51 2.96
CA THR A 34 0.48 8.02 3.74
C THR A 34 0.40 6.48 3.76
N PRO A 35 0.48 5.75 2.63
CA PRO A 35 0.45 4.28 2.64
C PRO A 35 1.58 3.68 3.49
N LEU A 36 2.79 4.23 3.38
CA LEU A 36 3.95 3.78 4.15
C LEU A 36 3.77 4.01 5.65
N LEU A 37 3.22 5.16 6.06
CA LEU A 37 2.96 5.47 7.47
C LEU A 37 1.91 4.54 8.07
N ILE A 38 0.84 4.24 7.32
CA ILE A 38 -0.20 3.29 7.74
C ILE A 38 0.43 1.90 7.94
N PHE A 39 1.24 1.44 7.00
CA PHE A 39 1.94 0.15 7.12
C PHE A 39 2.93 0.11 8.26
N ALA A 40 3.70 1.17 8.47
CA ALA A 40 4.64 1.25 9.59
C ALA A 40 3.91 1.16 10.94
N ALA A 41 2.77 1.84 11.08
CA ALA A 41 1.95 1.77 12.29
C ALA A 41 1.35 0.37 12.50
N ALA A 42 0.80 -0.25 11.45
CA ALA A 42 0.24 -1.61 11.50
C ALA A 42 1.32 -2.65 11.84
N GLN A 43 2.48 -2.57 11.17
CA GLN A 43 3.62 -3.46 11.42
C GLN A 43 4.17 -3.33 12.84
N GLY A 44 4.06 -2.14 13.47
CA GLY A 44 4.43 -1.96 14.88
C GLY A 44 3.66 -2.91 15.81
N ILE A 45 2.36 -3.11 15.56
CA ILE A 45 1.53 -4.04 16.34
C ILE A 45 1.99 -5.49 16.12
N VAL A 46 2.31 -5.85 14.87
CA VAL A 46 2.81 -7.19 14.52
C VAL A 46 4.14 -7.48 15.20
N ILE A 47 5.07 -6.53 15.20
CA ILE A 47 6.37 -6.67 15.88
C ILE A 47 6.19 -6.81 17.39
N MET A 48 5.29 -6.03 18.00
CA MET A 48 4.98 -6.18 19.43
C MET A 48 4.43 -7.58 19.77
N SER A 49 3.72 -8.22 18.83
CA SER A 49 3.27 -9.62 18.98
C SER A 49 4.37 -10.67 18.74
N GLY A 50 5.59 -10.26 18.41
CA GLY A 50 6.72 -11.15 18.13
C GLY A 50 6.80 -11.63 16.67
N GLY A 51 6.03 -11.02 15.77
CA GLY A 51 5.99 -11.37 14.34
C GLY A 51 6.63 -10.34 13.42
N LEU A 52 6.66 -10.66 12.13
CA LEU A 52 7.02 -9.74 11.07
C LEU A 52 6.14 -10.05 9.85
N ASP A 53 5.42 -9.06 9.33
CA ASP A 53 4.68 -9.19 8.08
C ASP A 53 5.42 -8.53 6.91
N LEU A 54 5.88 -9.36 5.97
CA LEU A 54 6.47 -8.90 4.71
C LEU A 54 5.46 -8.86 3.56
N SER A 55 4.30 -9.50 3.70
CA SER A 55 3.32 -9.67 2.62
C SER A 55 2.49 -8.41 2.33
N GLN A 56 2.48 -7.43 3.24
CA GLN A 56 1.64 -6.23 3.19
C GLN A 56 1.64 -5.47 1.84
N SER A 57 2.79 -5.39 1.14
CA SER A 57 2.88 -4.71 -0.16
C SER A 57 2.22 -5.50 -1.30
N SER A 58 2.36 -6.82 -1.29
CA SER A 58 1.72 -7.71 -2.26
C SER A 58 0.23 -7.86 -2.01
N VAL A 59 -0.19 -7.86 -0.73
CA VAL A 59 -1.61 -7.85 -0.32
C VAL A 59 -2.28 -6.56 -0.79
N LEU A 60 -1.61 -5.41 -0.62
CA LEU A 60 -2.07 -4.14 -1.19
C LEU A 60 -2.25 -4.22 -2.71
N SER A 61 -1.30 -4.83 -3.40
CA SER A 61 -1.33 -4.95 -4.86
C SER A 61 -2.52 -5.79 -5.33
N VAL A 62 -2.72 -6.98 -4.76
CA VAL A 62 -3.85 -7.84 -5.13
C VAL A 62 -5.20 -7.25 -4.73
N ALA A 63 -5.30 -6.62 -3.55
CA ALA A 63 -6.51 -5.94 -3.11
C ALA A 63 -6.86 -4.77 -4.02
N GLY A 64 -5.88 -3.94 -4.37
CA GLY A 64 -6.05 -2.80 -5.27
C GLY A 64 -6.53 -3.22 -6.66
N VAL A 65 -5.86 -4.22 -7.26
CA VAL A 65 -6.25 -4.77 -8.57
C VAL A 65 -7.67 -5.35 -8.51
N ALA A 66 -7.97 -6.19 -7.53
CA ALA A 66 -9.30 -6.79 -7.39
C ALA A 66 -10.39 -5.73 -7.20
N GLY A 67 -10.13 -4.70 -6.39
CA GLY A 67 -11.06 -3.61 -6.15
C GLY A 67 -11.32 -2.77 -7.40
N VAL A 68 -10.26 -2.38 -8.12
CA VAL A 68 -10.40 -1.60 -9.36
C VAL A 68 -11.17 -2.38 -10.43
N LEU A 69 -10.91 -3.69 -10.58
CA LEU A 69 -11.59 -4.53 -11.56
C LEU A 69 -13.12 -4.61 -11.36
N VAL A 70 -13.61 -4.45 -10.13
CA VAL A 70 -15.05 -4.51 -9.82
C VAL A 70 -15.74 -3.13 -9.79
N MET A 71 -14.97 -2.04 -9.78
CA MET A 71 -15.52 -0.67 -9.73
C MET A 71 -16.46 -0.36 -10.90
N PRO A 72 -16.23 -0.82 -12.14
CA PRO A 72 -17.15 -0.56 -13.24
C PRO A 72 -18.55 -1.16 -13.03
N GLN A 73 -18.67 -2.24 -12.25
CA GLN A 73 -19.95 -2.94 -12.02
C GLN A 73 -20.58 -2.58 -10.67
N LEU A 74 -19.78 -2.37 -9.63
CA LEU A 74 -20.25 -2.16 -8.25
C LEU A 74 -20.04 -0.72 -7.75
N GLY A 75 -19.47 0.16 -8.58
CA GLY A 75 -19.09 1.51 -8.20
C GLY A 75 -17.88 1.56 -7.26
N ILE A 76 -17.50 2.79 -6.88
CA ILE A 76 -16.35 3.04 -5.99
C ILE A 76 -16.53 2.33 -4.64
N GLY A 77 -17.73 2.41 -4.05
CA GLY A 77 -18.04 1.77 -2.78
C GLY A 77 -17.84 0.25 -2.82
N GLY A 78 -18.32 -0.41 -3.89
CA GLY A 78 -18.09 -1.84 -4.09
C GLY A 78 -16.62 -2.20 -4.25
N GLY A 79 -15.86 -1.40 -5.01
CA GLY A 79 -14.41 -1.55 -5.14
C GLY A 79 -13.68 -1.48 -3.80
N VAL A 80 -13.98 -0.47 -2.98
CA VAL A 80 -13.38 -0.31 -1.64
C VAL A 80 -13.75 -1.47 -0.73
N CYS A 81 -15.01 -1.94 -0.76
CA CYS A 81 -15.42 -3.12 0.01
C CYS A 81 -14.62 -4.36 -0.39
N VAL A 82 -14.38 -4.58 -1.69
CA VAL A 82 -13.54 -5.68 -2.17
C VAL A 82 -12.10 -5.54 -1.72
N MET A 83 -11.50 -4.33 -1.78
CA MET A 83 -10.14 -4.09 -1.28
C MET A 83 -10.01 -4.47 0.21
N ILE A 84 -10.97 -4.05 1.04
CA ILE A 84 -11.00 -4.37 2.47
C ILE A 84 -11.17 -5.88 2.69
N ALA A 85 -12.09 -6.52 1.95
CA ALA A 85 -12.36 -7.94 2.08
C ALA A 85 -11.13 -8.79 1.71
N VAL A 86 -10.43 -8.45 0.63
CA VAL A 86 -9.20 -9.14 0.21
C VAL A 86 -8.10 -8.97 1.25
N GLY A 87 -7.87 -7.74 1.73
CA GLY A 87 -6.88 -7.48 2.77
C GLY A 87 -7.17 -8.23 4.07
N ALA A 88 -8.43 -8.21 4.53
CA ALA A 88 -8.86 -8.94 5.71
C ALA A 88 -8.71 -10.45 5.55
N PHE A 89 -9.08 -11.00 4.39
CA PHE A 89 -8.92 -12.42 4.09
C PHE A 89 -7.45 -12.84 4.11
N CYS A 90 -6.56 -12.10 3.43
CA CYS A 90 -5.13 -12.40 3.41
C CYS A 90 -4.51 -12.32 4.82
N GLY A 91 -4.87 -11.30 5.61
CA GLY A 91 -4.40 -11.16 6.99
C GLY A 91 -4.88 -12.28 7.90
N LEU A 92 -6.17 -12.62 7.83
CA LEU A 92 -6.74 -13.74 8.58
C LEU A 92 -6.11 -15.08 8.19
N PHE A 93 -5.92 -15.32 6.89
CA PHE A 93 -5.29 -16.53 6.39
C PHE A 93 -3.85 -16.68 6.90
N SER A 94 -3.02 -15.64 6.75
CA SER A 94 -1.64 -15.66 7.24
C SER A 94 -1.58 -15.83 8.75
N GLY A 95 -2.42 -15.12 9.51
CA GLY A 95 -2.50 -15.25 10.97
C GLY A 95 -2.96 -16.63 11.41
N PHE A 96 -3.96 -17.22 10.73
CA PHE A 96 -4.43 -18.56 10.99
C PHE A 96 -3.35 -19.61 10.74
N VAL A 97 -2.61 -19.52 9.62
CA VAL A 97 -1.52 -20.45 9.31
C VAL A 97 -0.44 -20.39 10.38
N VAL A 98 -0.04 -19.19 10.81
CA VAL A 98 0.93 -19.02 11.91
C VAL A 98 0.40 -19.68 13.19
N ALA A 99 -0.85 -19.40 13.57
CA ALA A 99 -1.45 -19.93 14.80
C ALA A 99 -1.62 -21.46 14.78
N ALA A 100 -1.97 -22.04 13.63
CA ALA A 100 -2.22 -23.47 13.49
C ALA A 100 -0.94 -24.31 13.35
N THR A 101 0.09 -23.78 12.66
CA THR A 101 1.31 -24.55 12.35
C THR A 101 2.45 -24.30 13.32
N GLY A 102 2.42 -23.18 14.06
CA GLY A 102 3.56 -22.73 14.87
C GLY A 102 4.78 -22.33 14.04
N ALA A 103 4.63 -22.20 12.71
CA ALA A 103 5.70 -21.74 11.83
C ALA A 103 6.08 -20.29 12.14
N SER A 104 7.35 -19.95 11.90
CA SER A 104 7.81 -18.56 12.04
C SER A 104 7.00 -17.61 11.14
N PRO A 105 6.46 -16.50 11.67
CA PRO A 105 5.70 -15.52 10.89
C PRO A 105 6.43 -15.02 9.65
N LEU A 106 7.76 -14.93 9.71
CA LEU A 106 8.59 -14.53 8.57
C LEU A 106 8.45 -15.48 7.38
N ILE A 107 8.45 -16.80 7.62
CA ILE A 107 8.38 -17.81 6.55
C ILE A 107 6.99 -17.82 5.93
N VAL A 108 5.96 -17.73 6.77
CA VAL A 108 4.57 -17.68 6.31
C VAL A 108 4.33 -16.43 5.46
N THR A 109 4.78 -15.27 5.92
CA THR A 109 4.54 -13.99 5.22
C THR A 109 5.40 -13.82 3.97
N LEU A 110 6.62 -14.38 3.90
CA LEU A 110 7.39 -14.47 2.66
C LEU A 110 6.72 -15.37 1.60
N SER A 111 6.12 -16.46 2.07
CA SER A 111 5.37 -17.37 1.20
C SER A 111 4.11 -16.69 0.70
N ALA A 112 3.34 -16.07 1.61
CA ALA A 112 2.16 -15.27 1.28
C ALA A 112 2.53 -14.17 0.29
N LEU A 113 3.61 -13.41 0.52
CA LEU A 113 4.11 -12.36 -0.37
C LEU A 113 4.18 -12.85 -1.82
N SER A 114 4.81 -14.00 -2.04
CA SER A 114 5.01 -14.55 -3.39
C SER A 114 3.68 -14.96 -4.03
N ILE A 115 2.79 -15.57 -3.26
CA ILE A 115 1.48 -16.05 -3.72
C ILE A 115 0.58 -14.86 -4.08
N THR A 116 0.39 -13.91 -3.17
CA THR A 116 -0.45 -12.73 -3.40
C THR A 116 0.10 -11.84 -4.50
N GLN A 117 1.42 -11.74 -4.65
CA GLN A 117 2.04 -11.05 -5.76
C GLN A 117 1.74 -11.74 -7.10
N ALA A 118 1.81 -13.07 -7.16
CA ALA A 118 1.45 -13.82 -8.36
C ALA A 118 -0.03 -13.60 -8.73
N PHE A 119 -0.94 -13.64 -7.75
CA PHE A 119 -2.35 -13.34 -7.98
C PHE A 119 -2.58 -11.91 -8.49
N ALA A 120 -1.90 -10.92 -7.91
CA ALA A 120 -1.98 -9.52 -8.38
C ALA A 120 -1.59 -9.42 -9.86
N LEU A 121 -0.49 -10.06 -10.25
CA LEU A 121 0.00 -10.07 -11.63
C LEU A 121 -0.96 -10.80 -12.58
N ILE A 122 -1.50 -11.95 -12.17
CA ILE A 122 -2.46 -12.71 -12.98
C ILE A 122 -3.74 -11.90 -13.20
N LEU A 123 -4.29 -11.30 -12.15
CA LEU A 123 -5.49 -10.47 -12.24
C LEU A 123 -5.27 -9.23 -13.12
N ALA A 124 -4.07 -8.65 -13.07
CA ALA A 124 -3.71 -7.47 -13.86
C ALA A 124 -3.23 -7.83 -15.29
N ASN A 125 -3.24 -9.11 -15.69
CA ASN A 125 -2.62 -9.57 -16.94
C ASN A 125 -1.15 -9.09 -17.11
N GLY A 126 -0.42 -8.95 -16.00
CA GLY A 126 0.97 -8.51 -15.98
C GLY A 126 1.20 -7.04 -16.32
N VAL A 127 0.15 -6.23 -16.50
CA VAL A 127 0.25 -4.81 -16.89
C VAL A 127 -0.49 -3.94 -15.86
N PRO A 128 0.01 -2.73 -15.54
CA PRO A 128 -0.72 -1.83 -14.65
C PRO A 128 -2.11 -1.47 -15.19
N ILE A 129 -3.10 -1.42 -14.30
CA ILE A 129 -4.47 -1.02 -14.64
C ILE A 129 -4.60 0.49 -14.41
N TYR A 130 -4.81 1.23 -15.50
CA TYR A 130 -5.00 2.69 -15.47
C TYR A 130 -6.47 3.11 -15.60
N ASP A 131 -7.34 2.20 -16.02
CA ASP A 131 -8.76 2.46 -16.24
C ASP A 131 -9.51 2.44 -14.90
N VAL A 132 -9.43 3.56 -14.18
CA VAL A 132 -10.06 3.76 -12.88
C VAL A 132 -11.05 4.92 -13.00
N PRO A 133 -12.25 4.88 -12.39
CA PRO A 133 -13.22 5.98 -12.48
C PRO A 133 -12.60 7.33 -12.11
N GLY A 134 -12.84 8.36 -12.93
CA GLY A 134 -12.26 9.71 -12.72
C GLY A 134 -12.59 10.29 -11.35
N GLU A 135 -13.81 10.07 -10.85
CA GLU A 135 -14.22 10.48 -9.50
C GLU A 135 -13.34 9.85 -8.40
N TYR A 136 -12.90 8.60 -8.59
CA TYR A 136 -11.98 7.95 -7.65
C TYR A 136 -10.58 8.58 -7.71
N THR A 137 -10.09 8.89 -8.90
CA THR A 137 -8.80 9.57 -9.05
C THR A 137 -8.83 11.01 -8.54
N ASP A 138 -9.97 11.69 -8.60
CA ASP A 138 -10.10 13.06 -8.08
C ASP A 138 -10.20 13.07 -6.55
N LEU A 139 -10.88 12.07 -5.97
CA LEU A 139 -11.01 11.93 -4.52
C LEU A 139 -9.71 11.46 -3.84
N VAL A 140 -9.01 10.51 -4.45
CA VAL A 140 -7.90 9.78 -3.80
C VAL A 140 -6.56 9.97 -4.50
N GLY A 141 -6.57 10.42 -5.76
CA GLY A 141 -5.38 10.57 -6.58
C GLY A 141 -4.54 11.80 -6.24
N PHE A 142 -3.31 11.77 -6.76
CA PHE A 142 -2.29 12.79 -6.50
C PHE A 142 -2.50 14.08 -7.31
N THR A 143 -3.53 14.14 -8.16
CA THR A 143 -3.82 15.26 -9.08
C THR A 143 -4.82 16.28 -8.53
N SER A 144 -5.54 15.99 -7.44
CA SER A 144 -6.64 16.85 -6.97
C SER A 144 -6.23 18.25 -6.44
N LEU A 145 -4.92 18.54 -6.36
CA LEU A 145 -4.36 19.80 -5.82
C LEU A 145 -3.47 20.55 -6.83
N ALA A 146 -3.45 20.11 -8.10
CA ALA A 146 -2.68 20.74 -9.16
C ALA A 146 -3.52 21.79 -9.91
#